data_AF-A0A8H6HGZ5-F1
#
_entry.id   AF-A0A8H6HGZ5-F1
#
_cell.length_a   1.000
_cell.length_b   1.000
_cell.length_c   1.000
_cell.angle_alpha   90.00
_cell.angle_beta   90.00
_cell.angle_gamma   90.00
#
_symmetry.space_group_name_H-M   'P 1'
#
loop_
_entity.id
_entity.type
_entity.pdbx_description
1 polymer ?
#
loop_
_entity_poly.entity_id
_entity_poly.type
_entity_poly.pdbx_seq_one_letter_code
_entity_poly.pdbx_strand_id
1 'polypeptide(L)'
;MANPGGPEELSTFSLATKALLDGIGSATNPQHIERLEDRIHALQREIRALKSGQNMFPIINWLPPEILGMIFECYVHSNIGRNVWRLYARWSARECISAVCCHWREVAINHWPLWSRLSFHRAPKSPNYIEIMLARSSGAPLEVEFN
;
A
#
# COMPACT_ATOMS: atom_id res chain seq x y z
N MET A 1 -9.21 -32.68 3.81
CA MET A 1 -9.30 -31.38 4.51
C MET A 1 -8.33 -31.45 5.67
N ALA A 2 -7.17 -30.78 5.56
CA ALA A 2 -6.13 -30.80 6.58
C ALA A 2 -6.47 -29.76 7.67
N ASN A 3 -6.36 -30.16 8.94
CA ASN A 3 -6.54 -29.31 10.11
C ASN A 3 -5.38 -28.29 10.16
N PRO A 4 -5.61 -26.96 10.05
CA PRO A 4 -4.54 -25.98 10.12
C PRO A 4 -4.29 -25.65 11.59
N GLY A 5 -3.18 -26.12 12.15
CA GLY A 5 -2.77 -25.80 13.52
C GLY A 5 -2.40 -27.02 14.34
N GLY A 6 -1.23 -27.57 14.08
CA GLY A 6 -0.60 -28.53 15.00
C GLY A 6 -0.16 -27.83 16.31
N PRO A 7 0.01 -28.58 17.41
CA PRO A 7 0.41 -28.03 18.72
C PRO A 7 1.75 -27.26 18.70
N GLU A 8 2.59 -27.48 17.69
CA GLU A 8 3.84 -26.73 17.48
C GLU A 8 3.61 -25.27 17.06
N GLU A 9 2.58 -24.96 16.26
CA GLU A 9 2.33 -23.57 15.81
C GLU A 9 1.86 -22.68 16.96
N LEU A 10 1.05 -23.24 17.87
CA LEU A 10 0.54 -22.56 19.06
C LEU A 10 1.67 -22.17 20.03
N SER A 11 2.76 -22.95 20.09
CA SER A 11 3.94 -22.66 20.93
C SER A 11 4.55 -21.30 20.62
N THR A 12 4.52 -20.89 19.35
CA THR A 12 5.10 -19.65 18.84
C THR A 12 4.29 -18.40 19.20
N PHE A 13 3.02 -18.57 19.58
CA PHE A 13 2.15 -17.43 19.84
C PHE A 13 2.44 -16.76 21.18
N SER A 14 2.24 -15.45 21.22
CA SER A 14 2.32 -14.67 22.45
C SER A 14 1.34 -15.19 23.50
N LEU A 15 1.67 -15.02 24.79
CA LEU A 15 0.82 -15.37 25.93
C LEU A 15 -0.61 -14.79 25.80
N ALA A 16 -0.74 -13.55 25.33
CA ALA A 16 -2.03 -12.90 25.12
C ALA A 16 -2.88 -13.58 24.03
N THR A 17 -2.24 -14.08 22.98
CA THR A 17 -2.93 -14.82 21.90
C THR A 17 -3.35 -16.20 22.39
N LYS A 18 -2.47 -16.91 23.12
CA LYS A 18 -2.78 -18.23 23.70
C LYS A 18 -3.99 -18.17 24.65
N ALA A 19 -4.01 -17.20 25.56
CA ALA A 19 -5.11 -17.01 26.51
C ALA A 19 -6.47 -16.75 25.84
N LEU A 20 -6.49 -16.14 24.65
CA LEU A 20 -7.71 -15.95 23.87
C LEU A 20 -8.15 -17.22 23.15
N LEU A 21 -7.20 -18.04 22.67
CA LEU A 21 -7.50 -19.29 21.97
C LEU A 21 -7.96 -20.41 22.92
N ASP A 22 -7.42 -20.46 24.14
CA ASP A 22 -7.83 -21.44 25.16
C ASP A 22 -9.29 -21.24 25.61
N GLY A 23 -9.87 -20.05 25.38
CA GLY A 23 -11.27 -19.71 25.68
C GLY A 23 -12.31 -20.12 24.63
N ILE A 24 -11.89 -20.70 23.49
CA ILE A 24 -12.76 -21.02 22.34
C ILE A 24 -13.87 -22.04 22.70
N GLY A 25 -13.67 -22.85 23.74
CA GLY A 25 -14.67 -23.82 24.21
C GLY A 25 -15.97 -23.24 24.79
N SER A 26 -16.06 -21.91 24.96
CA SER A 26 -17.24 -21.21 25.51
C SER A 26 -17.83 -20.21 24.50
N ALA A 27 -17.92 -20.62 23.24
CA ALA A 27 -18.30 -19.79 22.11
C ALA A 27 -19.78 -19.35 22.14
N THR A 28 -20.10 -18.30 22.89
CA THR A 28 -21.21 -17.35 22.63
C THR A 28 -21.12 -16.07 23.47
N ASN A 29 -19.94 -15.66 23.93
CA ASN A 29 -19.76 -14.39 24.65
C ASN A 29 -19.33 -13.26 23.70
N PRO A 30 -20.16 -12.23 23.46
CA PRO A 30 -19.81 -11.08 22.61
C PRO A 30 -18.49 -10.40 23.01
N GLN A 31 -18.18 -10.36 24.31
CA GLN A 31 -16.93 -9.78 24.80
C GLN A 31 -15.70 -10.59 24.38
N HIS A 32 -15.85 -11.89 24.14
CA HIS A 32 -14.76 -12.73 23.67
C HIS A 32 -14.46 -12.47 22.19
N ILE A 33 -15.51 -12.24 21.38
CA ILE A 33 -15.37 -11.87 19.96
C ILE A 33 -14.69 -10.51 19.83
N GLU A 34 -15.14 -9.51 20.60
CA GLU A 34 -14.53 -8.17 20.59
C GLU A 34 -13.04 -8.22 20.96
N ARG A 35 -12.65 -9.00 21.97
CA ARG A 35 -11.24 -9.18 22.34
C ARG A 35 -10.41 -9.88 21.26
N LEU A 36 -11.00 -10.81 20.51
CA LEU A 36 -10.33 -11.44 19.36
C LEU A 36 -10.11 -10.41 18.24
N GLU A 37 -11.12 -9.59 17.92
CA GLU A 37 -11.02 -8.51 16.92
C GLU A 37 -9.96 -7.48 17.31
N ASP A 38 -9.96 -7.03 18.57
CA ASP A 38 -8.94 -6.12 19.10
C ASP A 38 -7.53 -6.69 18.98
N ARG A 39 -7.37 -7.99 19.28
CA ARG A 39 -6.08 -8.66 19.16
C ARG A 39 -5.63 -8.75 17.71
N ILE A 40 -6.55 -9.06 16.78
CA ILE A 40 -6.27 -9.06 15.33
C ILE A 40 -5.80 -7.67 14.90
N HIS A 41 -6.50 -6.60 15.29
CA HIS A 41 -6.12 -5.23 14.96
C HIS A 41 -4.75 -4.87 15.53
N ALA A 42 -4.44 -5.26 16.77
CA ALA A 42 -3.13 -5.06 17.38
C ALA A 42 -2.01 -5.76 16.59
N LEU A 43 -2.18 -7.06 16.29
CA LEU A 43 -1.20 -7.83 15.52
C LEU A 43 -1.02 -7.28 14.11
N GLN A 44 -2.10 -6.85 13.45
CA GLN A 44 -2.01 -6.19 12.14
C GLN A 44 -1.25 -4.86 12.19
N ARG A 45 -1.33 -4.11 13.29
CA ARG A 45 -0.50 -2.89 13.49
C ARG A 45 0.97 -3.26 13.66
N GLU A 46 1.28 -4.27 14.46
CA GLU A 46 2.66 -4.76 14.64
C GLU A 46 3.26 -5.26 13.33
N ILE A 47 2.53 -6.10 12.57
CA ILE A 47 2.96 -6.58 11.25
C ILE A 47 3.20 -5.40 10.29
N ARG A 48 2.31 -4.39 10.28
CA ARG A 48 2.49 -3.19 9.45
C ARG A 48 3.75 -2.42 9.83
N ALA A 49 4.02 -2.26 11.13
CA ALA A 49 5.22 -1.58 11.62
C ALA A 49 6.50 -2.34 11.22
N LEU A 50 6.53 -3.66 11.40
CA LEU A 50 7.66 -4.51 11.01
C LEU A 50 7.92 -4.48 9.50
N LYS A 51 6.86 -4.58 8.69
CA LYS A 51 6.96 -4.44 7.23
C LYS A 51 7.44 -3.05 6.83
N SER A 52 6.99 -2.01 7.52
CA SER A 52 7.48 -0.64 7.28
C SER A 52 8.98 -0.52 7.58
N GLY A 53 9.47 -1.14 8.66
CA GLY A 53 10.89 -1.22 8.96
C GLY A 53 11.66 -2.01 7.91
N GLN A 54 11.13 -3.15 7.46
CA GLN A 54 11.76 -3.94 6.39
C GLN A 54 11.86 -3.18 5.06
N ASN A 55 10.84 -2.40 4.75
CA ASN A 55 10.85 -1.54 3.57
C ASN A 55 11.93 -0.46 3.64
N MET A 56 12.63 -0.25 4.75
CA MET A 56 13.80 0.65 4.80
C MET A 56 15.11 -0.01 4.42
N PHE A 57 15.19 -1.32 4.24
CA PHE A 57 16.44 -1.99 3.84
C PHE A 57 16.79 -1.94 2.35
N PRO A 58 15.83 -1.94 1.39
CA PRO A 58 16.17 -1.81 -0.02
C PRO A 58 16.95 -0.51 -0.29
N ILE A 59 18.08 -0.61 -0.98
CA ILE A 59 18.99 0.52 -1.28
C ILE A 59 18.26 1.69 -1.93
N ILE A 60 17.24 1.42 -2.75
CA ILE A 60 16.42 2.45 -3.39
C ILE A 60 15.73 3.40 -2.39
N ASN A 61 15.46 2.93 -1.16
CA ASN A 61 14.84 3.72 -0.10
C ASN A 61 15.84 4.56 0.70
N TRP A 62 17.14 4.44 0.41
CA TRP A 62 18.17 5.29 0.99
C TRP A 62 18.50 6.48 0.09
N LEU A 63 17.90 6.53 -1.10
CA LEU A 63 18.05 7.68 -1.99
C LEU A 63 17.35 8.89 -1.40
N PRO A 64 17.89 10.11 -1.62
CA PRO A 64 17.15 11.33 -1.34
C PRO A 64 15.79 11.31 -2.04
N PRO A 65 14.73 11.86 -1.42
CA PRO A 65 13.38 11.84 -1.96
C PRO A 65 13.31 12.46 -3.36
N GLU A 66 14.16 13.44 -3.68
CA GLU A 66 14.25 14.07 -5.00
C GLU A 66 14.72 13.06 -6.06
N ILE A 67 15.77 12.28 -5.76
CA ILE A 67 16.32 11.28 -6.68
C ILE A 67 15.32 10.14 -6.87
N LEU A 68 14.70 9.70 -5.78
CA LEU A 68 13.67 8.66 -5.84
C LEU A 68 12.44 9.14 -6.65
N GLY A 69 12.03 10.39 -6.47
CA GLY A 69 10.98 11.04 -7.27
C GLY A 69 11.33 11.07 -8.77
N MET A 70 12.55 11.45 -9.13
CA MET A 70 13.03 11.41 -10.51
C MET A 70 13.00 10.01 -11.10
N ILE A 71 13.40 8.99 -10.33
CA ILE A 71 13.31 7.59 -10.76
C ILE A 71 11.86 7.18 -11.03
N PHE A 72 10.93 7.56 -10.14
CA PHE A 72 9.51 7.30 -10.33
C PHE A 72 8.98 7.96 -11.60
N GLU A 73 9.37 9.21 -11.85
CA GLU A 73 9.00 9.95 -13.04
C GLU A 73 9.51 9.27 -14.32
N CYS A 74 10.80 8.93 -14.36
CA CYS A 74 11.39 8.19 -15.48
C CYS A 74 10.66 6.87 -15.70
N TYR A 75 10.32 6.15 -14.64
CA TYR A 75 9.61 4.88 -14.72
C TYR A 75 8.21 5.04 -15.31
N VAL A 76 7.42 5.99 -14.80
CA VAL A 76 6.04 6.26 -15.27
C VAL A 76 6.01 6.65 -16.74
N HIS A 77 6.99 7.43 -17.20
CA HIS A 77 7.08 7.90 -18.58
C HIS A 77 7.79 6.94 -19.53
N SER A 78 8.46 5.90 -19.00
CA SER A 78 9.10 4.87 -19.81
C SER A 78 8.09 3.95 -20.50
N ASN A 79 8.51 3.36 -21.64
CA ASN A 79 7.75 2.29 -22.30
C ASN A 79 7.55 1.06 -21.38
N ILE A 80 8.48 0.82 -20.44
CA ILE A 80 8.41 -0.29 -19.49
C ILE A 80 7.25 -0.06 -18.50
N GLY A 81 7.19 1.11 -17.88
CA GLY A 81 6.09 1.48 -16.98
C GLY A 81 4.74 1.46 -17.69
N ARG A 82 4.68 1.94 -18.93
CA ARG A 82 3.44 1.90 -19.72
C ARG A 82 2.99 0.47 -20.06
N ASN A 83 3.90 -0.47 -20.29
CA ASN A 83 3.56 -1.83 -20.72
C ASN A 83 3.29 -2.80 -19.56
N VAL A 84 4.10 -2.76 -18.50
CA VAL A 84 3.94 -3.66 -17.34
C VAL A 84 2.58 -3.47 -16.68
N TRP A 85 2.14 -2.22 -16.50
CA TRP A 85 0.88 -1.93 -15.80
C TRP A 85 -0.36 -1.97 -16.69
N ARG A 86 -0.19 -1.95 -18.02
CA ARG A 86 -1.30 -2.26 -18.94
C ARG A 86 -1.81 -3.67 -18.73
N LEU A 87 -0.93 -4.63 -18.42
CA LEU A 87 -1.31 -6.03 -18.15
C LEU A 87 -2.12 -6.18 -16.86
N TYR A 88 -1.85 -5.36 -15.85
CA TYR A 88 -2.61 -5.35 -14.59
C TYR A 88 -3.91 -4.55 -14.66
N ALA A 89 -4.23 -3.92 -15.80
CA ALA A 89 -5.45 -3.24 -16.27
C ALA A 89 -6.15 -2.22 -15.34
N ARG A 90 -6.09 -2.40 -14.02
CA ARG A 90 -6.82 -1.65 -13.01
C ARG A 90 -6.04 -0.49 -12.45
N TRP A 91 -4.70 -0.49 -12.43
CA TRP A 91 -3.87 0.55 -11.79
C TRP A 91 -2.90 1.20 -12.81
N SER A 92 -2.70 2.50 -12.68
CA SER A 92 -1.67 3.26 -13.40
C SER A 92 -0.33 3.10 -12.70
N ALA A 93 0.77 3.32 -13.43
CA ALA A 93 2.12 3.21 -12.87
C ALA A 93 2.31 4.05 -11.58
N ARG A 94 1.70 5.24 -11.52
CA ARG A 94 1.72 6.15 -10.37
C ARG A 94 1.00 5.60 -9.15
N GLU A 95 -0.18 5.01 -9.37
CA GLU A 95 -0.96 4.34 -8.33
C GLU A 95 -0.17 3.14 -7.77
N CYS A 96 0.49 2.37 -8.64
CA CYS A 96 1.32 1.24 -8.24
C CYS A 96 2.52 1.67 -7.40
N ILE A 97 3.26 2.70 -7.82
CA ILE A 97 4.36 3.26 -7.04
C ILE A 97 3.87 3.69 -5.65
N SER A 98 2.74 4.39 -5.58
CA SER A 98 2.13 4.86 -4.33
C SER A 98 1.59 3.72 -3.44
N ALA A 99 1.51 2.50 -3.96
CA ALA A 99 1.04 1.32 -3.25
C ALA A 99 2.17 0.44 -2.69
N VAL A 100 3.43 0.67 -3.07
CA VAL A 100 4.57 -0.17 -2.64
C VAL A 100 4.81 -0.12 -1.13
N CYS A 101 5.05 1.07 -0.59
CA CYS A 101 5.21 1.28 0.85
C CYS A 101 4.84 2.71 1.26
N CYS A 102 4.79 2.99 2.56
CA CYS A 102 4.49 4.33 3.07
C CYS A 102 5.50 5.38 2.59
N HIS A 103 6.80 5.04 2.58
CA HIS A 103 7.85 5.94 2.11
C HIS A 103 7.70 6.28 0.62
N TRP A 104 7.46 5.28 -0.25
CA TRP A 104 7.24 5.52 -1.68
C TRP A 104 6.00 6.37 -1.93
N ARG A 105 4.95 6.18 -1.13
CA ARG A 105 3.74 6.99 -1.21
C ARG A 105 4.01 8.44 -0.86
N GLU A 106 4.75 8.69 0.22
CA GLU A 106 5.11 10.04 0.64
C GLU A 106 5.95 10.74 -0.42
N VAL A 107 6.98 10.08 -0.95
CA VAL A 107 7.80 10.62 -2.04
C VAL A 107 6.97 10.86 -3.30
N ALA A 108 6.14 9.89 -3.70
CA ALA A 108 5.33 10.02 -4.90
C ALA A 108 4.31 11.17 -4.79
N ILE A 109 3.61 11.32 -3.66
CA ILE A 109 2.62 12.39 -3.46
C ILE A 109 3.29 13.77 -3.50
N ASN A 110 4.49 13.90 -2.95
CA ASN A 110 5.22 15.17 -2.91
C ASN A 110 6.01 15.48 -4.19
N HIS A 111 6.20 14.50 -5.09
CA HIS A 111 6.85 14.71 -6.38
C HIS A 111 5.81 15.12 -7.44
N TRP A 112 5.53 16.43 -7.50
CA TRP A 112 4.54 17.03 -8.41
C TRP A 112 4.65 16.58 -9.89
N PRO A 113 5.84 16.32 -10.50
CA PRO A 113 5.93 15.91 -11.91
C PRO A 113 5.20 14.60 -12.21
N LEU A 114 5.02 13.73 -11.20
CA LEU A 114 4.20 12.54 -11.36
C LEU A 114 2.74 12.89 -11.65
N TRP A 115 2.22 13.97 -11.08
CA TRP A 115 0.79 14.31 -11.16
C TRP A 115 0.46 15.35 -12.23
N SER A 116 1.47 15.99 -12.82
CA SER A 116 1.28 17.01 -13.85
C SER A 116 0.86 16.49 -15.22
N ARG A 117 1.00 15.19 -15.50
CA ARG A 117 0.58 14.60 -16.79
C ARG A 117 -0.78 13.92 -16.69
N LEU A 118 -1.82 14.52 -17.23
CA LEU A 118 -3.16 13.97 -17.27
C LEU A 118 -3.40 13.31 -18.63
N SER A 119 -3.73 12.02 -18.60
CA SER A 119 -4.10 11.26 -19.79
C SER A 119 -5.51 10.71 -19.58
N PHE A 120 -6.41 11.07 -20.49
CA PHE A 120 -7.83 10.70 -20.45
C PHE A 120 -8.18 9.54 -21.40
N HIS A 121 -7.20 8.74 -21.83
CA HIS A 121 -7.44 7.60 -22.73
C HIS A 121 -8.32 6.49 -22.12
N ARG A 122 -8.57 6.54 -20.81
CA ARG A 122 -9.49 5.64 -20.10
C ARG A 122 -10.43 6.47 -19.26
N ALA A 123 -11.67 5.99 -19.10
CA ALA A 123 -12.62 6.61 -18.19
C ALA A 123 -12.00 6.79 -16.79
N PRO A 124 -12.18 7.97 -16.15
CA PRO A 124 -11.70 8.20 -14.80
C PRO A 124 -12.21 7.11 -13.84
N LYS A 125 -11.33 6.54 -13.03
CA LYS A 125 -11.68 5.44 -12.10
C LYS A 125 -12.42 5.91 -10.86
N SER A 126 -12.31 7.20 -10.54
CA SER A 126 -13.03 7.84 -9.45
C SER A 126 -13.58 9.19 -9.92
N PRO A 127 -14.74 9.61 -9.41
CA PRO A 127 -15.30 10.93 -9.71
C PRO A 127 -14.32 12.06 -9.33
N ASN A 128 -13.51 11.84 -8.30
CA ASN A 128 -12.57 12.83 -7.79
C ASN A 128 -11.15 12.69 -8.38
N TYR A 129 -10.97 11.89 -9.45
CA TYR A 129 -9.64 11.64 -10.02
C TYR A 129 -8.95 12.95 -10.44
N ILE A 130 -9.68 13.83 -11.13
CA ILE A 130 -9.16 15.12 -11.59
C ILE A 130 -8.77 15.98 -10.37
N GLU A 131 -9.64 16.07 -9.36
CA GLU A 131 -9.36 16.82 -8.13
C GLU A 131 -8.09 16.33 -7.43
N ILE A 132 -7.91 15.01 -7.33
CA ILE A 132 -6.72 14.41 -6.72
C ILE A 132 -5.46 14.76 -7.53
N MET A 133 -5.52 14.67 -8.86
CA MET A 133 -4.40 15.02 -9.75
C MET A 133 -4.03 16.49 -9.61
N LEU A 134 -5.02 17.38 -9.61
CA LEU A 134 -4.84 18.82 -9.43
C LEU A 134 -4.27 19.16 -8.04
N ALA A 135 -4.79 18.54 -6.98
CA ALA A 135 -4.28 18.75 -5.63
C ALA A 135 -2.81 18.35 -5.51
N ARG A 136 -2.40 17.26 -6.19
CA ARG A 136 -1.03 16.73 -6.13
C ARG A 136 -0.06 17.37 -7.12
N SER A 137 -0.54 18.07 -8.15
CA SER A 137 0.34 18.83 -9.04
C SER A 137 0.87 20.11 -8.40
N SER A 138 0.36 20.51 -7.23
CA SER A 138 0.84 21.66 -6.45
C SER A 138 0.87 22.98 -7.25
N GLY A 139 -0.09 23.15 -8.18
CA GLY A 139 -0.15 24.34 -9.04
C GLY A 139 0.90 24.39 -10.15
N ALA A 140 1.68 23.33 -10.35
CA ALA A 140 2.61 23.23 -11.46
C ALA A 140 1.87 23.14 -12.81
N PRO A 141 2.51 23.58 -13.92
CA PRO A 141 1.95 23.43 -15.26
C PRO A 141 1.52 21.98 -15.54
N LEU A 142 0.34 21.84 -16.14
CA LEU A 142 -0.24 20.54 -16.49
C LEU A 142 -0.05 20.26 -17.98
N GLU A 143 0.34 19.03 -18.28
CA GLU A 143 0.32 18.47 -19.62
C GLU A 143 -0.92 17.58 -19.73
N VAL A 144 -1.82 17.92 -20.65
CA VAL A 144 -3.08 17.20 -20.82
C VAL A 144 -3.14 16.60 -22.22
N GLU A 145 -3.21 15.27 -22.27
CA GLU A 145 -3.44 14.53 -23.51
C GLU A 145 -4.94 14.17 -23.63
N PHE A 146 -5.57 14.74 -24.65
CA PHE A 146 -6.91 14.37 -25.12
C PHE A 146 -6.77 13.49 -26.36
N ASN A 147 -7.59 12.45 -26.47
CA ASN A 147 -7.86 11.74 -27.71
C ASN A 147 -9.31 11.99 -28.09
#